data_AF-A0A6P0IVN5-F1
#
_entry.id   AF-A0A6P0IVN5-F1
#
_cell.length_a   1.000
_cell.length_b   1.000
_cell.length_c   1.000
_cell.angle_alpha   90.00
_cell.angle_beta   90.00
_cell.angle_gamma   90.00
#
_symmetry.space_group_name_H-M   'P 1'
#
loop_
_entity.id
_entity.type
_entity.pdbx_description
1 polymer ?
#
loop_
_entity_poly.entity_id
_entity_poly.type
_entity_poly.pdbx_seq_one_letter_code
_entity_poly.pdbx_strand_id
1 'polypeptide(L)'
;MQKLYSVHPNYLEKVKLVWKRKRRGRDIDLANELDLDLPIVNLFLIGKPIKGLFFVEICQALHLNWREIAGLELLETPVKSSEIEVDSNDVDTVDTSDGISPRPRYGNAQPKLIEEVNTVDDALGELVDTLKEMLTRLTRKAGNILKADRTSIFLLDQHSNILGSIDADDGQGGSLVIDIPANKGIAGAAATSLSIINVPFDVYDDPRSEEAKRIDKITGYRTYTMLAWPVLNQQKNLIAVVQLINKLKPNSHPNDDLYERIDLKGFTKKDEELLAQFTPSILRNLERCQLCFQLARKLWKNSETESGIIEPYNQKLITELQEKEKQVRKSLKKLTKLNFY
;
A
#
# COMPACT_ATOMS: atom_id res chain seq x y z
N MET A 1 -12.66 -11.43 -19.48
CA MET A 1 -13.63 -12.01 -18.54
C MET A 1 -13.14 -11.71 -17.12
N GLN A 2 -13.89 -10.94 -16.32
CA GLN A 2 -13.45 -10.55 -14.96
C GLN A 2 -13.42 -11.78 -14.04
N LYS A 3 -12.29 -12.03 -13.37
CA LYS A 3 -12.11 -13.20 -12.50
C LYS A 3 -12.76 -12.95 -11.14
N LEU A 4 -13.57 -13.91 -10.68
CA LEU A 4 -14.24 -13.87 -9.39
C LEU A 4 -13.42 -14.65 -8.35
N TYR A 5 -13.37 -14.15 -7.12
CA TYR A 5 -12.74 -14.81 -5.97
C TYR A 5 -13.74 -14.90 -4.82
N SER A 6 -13.63 -15.96 -4.05
CA SER A 6 -14.42 -16.22 -2.84
C SER A 6 -13.49 -16.53 -1.68
N VAL A 7 -13.90 -16.16 -0.47
CA VAL A 7 -13.19 -16.58 0.74
C VAL A 7 -13.24 -18.09 0.82
N HIS A 8 -12.08 -18.73 0.85
CA HIS A 8 -11.97 -20.18 0.94
C HIS A 8 -12.56 -20.63 2.29
N PRO A 9 -13.34 -21.73 2.34
CA PRO A 9 -14.07 -22.15 3.54
C PRO A 9 -13.22 -22.21 4.82
N ASN A 10 -11.98 -22.68 4.71
CA ASN A 10 -11.03 -22.78 5.84
C ASN A 10 -10.70 -21.43 6.49
N TYR A 11 -10.88 -20.31 5.80
CA TYR A 11 -10.54 -18.97 6.29
C TYR A 11 -11.77 -18.12 6.60
N LEU A 12 -12.99 -18.63 6.41
CA LEU A 12 -14.22 -17.86 6.60
C LEU A 12 -14.39 -17.40 8.05
N GLU A 13 -14.06 -18.26 9.02
CA GLU A 13 -14.12 -17.90 10.45
C GLU A 13 -13.00 -16.95 10.85
N LYS A 14 -11.80 -17.08 10.27
CA LYS A 14 -10.69 -16.11 10.44
C LYS A 14 -11.12 -14.72 9.96
N VAL A 15 -11.71 -14.63 8.77
CA VAL A 15 -12.24 -13.39 8.18
C VAL A 15 -13.30 -12.77 9.09
N LYS A 16 -14.30 -13.54 9.53
CA LYS A 16 -15.37 -13.04 10.42
C LYS A 16 -14.84 -12.57 11.78
N LEU A 17 -13.83 -13.23 12.32
CA LEU A 17 -13.22 -12.86 13.61
C LEU A 17 -12.44 -11.54 13.50
N VAL A 18 -11.61 -11.40 12.46
CA VAL A 18 -10.87 -10.16 12.17
C VAL A 18 -11.85 -9.02 11.89
N TRP A 19 -12.94 -9.31 11.17
CA TRP A 19 -14.03 -8.37 10.90
C TRP A 19 -14.68 -7.85 12.20
N LYS A 20 -15.12 -8.76 13.09
CA LYS A 20 -15.72 -8.39 14.38
C LYS A 20 -14.79 -7.52 15.23
N ARG A 21 -13.48 -7.82 15.23
CA ARG A 21 -12.48 -7.08 16.01
C ARG A 21 -12.22 -5.68 15.48
N LYS A 22 -12.14 -5.51 14.15
CA LYS A 22 -11.79 -4.22 13.55
C LYS A 22 -12.90 -3.16 13.66
N ARG A 23 -14.18 -3.55 13.66
CA ARG A 23 -15.28 -2.59 13.44
C ARG A 23 -16.48 -2.71 14.38
N ARG A 24 -16.42 -3.51 15.46
CA ARG A 24 -17.57 -3.79 16.34
C ARG A 24 -18.84 -4.27 15.57
N GLY A 25 -18.67 -4.89 14.40
CA GLY A 25 -19.72 -5.64 13.70
C GLY A 25 -20.70 -4.86 12.81
N ARG A 26 -20.31 -3.71 12.20
CA ARG A 26 -21.18 -2.99 11.24
C ARG A 26 -20.60 -2.99 9.82
N ASP A 27 -21.25 -3.70 8.91
CA ASP A 27 -20.84 -3.90 7.50
C ASP A 27 -20.80 -2.59 6.70
N ILE A 28 -21.61 -1.60 7.08
CA ILE A 28 -21.69 -0.29 6.42
C ILE A 28 -20.42 0.56 6.58
N ASP A 29 -19.65 0.35 7.66
CA ASP A 29 -18.47 1.18 7.94
C ASP A 29 -17.33 0.88 6.97
N LEU A 30 -17.20 -0.38 6.51
CA LEU A 30 -16.19 -0.79 5.52
C LEU A 30 -16.62 -0.44 4.10
N ALA A 31 -17.91 -0.58 3.80
CA ALA A 31 -18.49 -0.12 2.55
C ALA A 31 -18.17 1.38 2.32
N ASN A 32 -18.35 2.20 3.36
CA ASN A 32 -18.01 3.63 3.31
C ASN A 32 -16.50 3.91 3.26
N GLU A 33 -15.69 3.11 3.95
CA GLU A 33 -14.21 3.26 3.94
C GLU A 33 -13.60 2.96 2.57
N LEU A 34 -14.16 1.97 1.86
CA LEU A 34 -13.65 1.50 0.57
C LEU A 34 -14.42 2.06 -0.63
N ASP A 35 -15.43 2.91 -0.40
CA ASP A 35 -16.37 3.38 -1.43
C ASP A 35 -17.00 2.22 -2.22
N LEU A 36 -17.33 1.14 -1.50
CA LEU A 36 -17.93 -0.08 -2.05
C LEU A 36 -19.41 -0.20 -1.68
N ASP A 37 -20.18 -0.82 -2.56
CA ASP A 37 -21.56 -1.20 -2.26
C ASP A 37 -21.61 -2.23 -1.12
N LEU A 38 -22.45 -1.99 -0.12
CA LEU A 38 -22.69 -2.89 1.02
C LEU A 38 -22.96 -4.36 0.62
N PRO A 39 -23.73 -4.65 -0.45
CA PRO A 39 -23.85 -6.01 -0.99
C PRO A 39 -22.53 -6.72 -1.32
N ILE A 40 -21.50 -6.00 -1.79
CA ILE A 40 -20.20 -6.57 -2.14
C ILE A 40 -19.47 -7.04 -0.87
N VAL A 41 -19.50 -6.21 0.18
CA VAL A 41 -18.95 -6.55 1.50
C VAL A 41 -19.66 -7.77 2.09
N ASN A 42 -20.99 -7.81 2.01
CA ASN A 42 -21.77 -8.94 2.50
C ASN A 42 -21.41 -10.23 1.76
N LEU A 43 -21.31 -10.20 0.43
CA LEU A 43 -20.91 -11.35 -0.39
C LEU A 43 -19.52 -11.87 0.01
N PHE A 44 -18.57 -10.97 0.30
CA PHE A 44 -17.25 -11.34 0.81
C PHE A 44 -17.33 -12.06 2.16
N LEU A 45 -18.06 -11.51 3.14
CA LEU A 45 -18.16 -12.05 4.50
C LEU A 45 -18.83 -13.43 4.57
N ILE A 46 -19.70 -13.76 3.59
CA ILE A 46 -20.33 -15.08 3.48
C ILE A 46 -19.60 -16.02 2.50
N GLY A 47 -18.45 -15.61 1.96
CA GLY A 47 -17.63 -16.42 1.06
C GLY A 47 -18.24 -16.64 -0.32
N LYS A 48 -19.10 -15.74 -0.80
CA LYS A 48 -19.59 -15.76 -2.17
C LYS A 48 -18.60 -15.10 -3.13
N PRO A 49 -18.60 -15.50 -4.42
CA PRO A 49 -17.66 -14.93 -5.38
C PRO A 49 -17.93 -13.44 -5.63
N ILE A 50 -16.90 -12.62 -5.54
CA ILE A 50 -16.91 -11.20 -5.91
C ILE A 50 -15.76 -10.89 -6.87
N LYS A 51 -15.78 -9.73 -7.53
CA LYS A 51 -14.72 -9.32 -8.45
C LYS A 51 -13.37 -9.24 -7.72
N GLY A 52 -12.30 -9.66 -8.38
CA GLY A 52 -10.98 -9.74 -7.76
C GLY A 52 -10.43 -8.44 -7.21
N LEU A 53 -10.73 -7.31 -7.84
CA LEU A 53 -10.34 -5.99 -7.31
C LEU A 53 -10.94 -5.76 -5.92
N PHE A 54 -12.27 -5.86 -5.80
CA PHE A 54 -12.99 -5.73 -4.53
C PHE A 54 -12.55 -6.76 -3.49
N PHE A 55 -12.23 -7.99 -3.93
CA PHE A 55 -11.73 -9.03 -3.03
C PHE A 55 -10.38 -8.66 -2.39
N VAL A 56 -9.46 -8.13 -3.20
CA VAL A 56 -8.14 -7.70 -2.74
C VAL A 56 -8.26 -6.48 -1.83
N GLU A 57 -9.06 -5.48 -2.22
CA GLU A 57 -9.31 -4.27 -1.43
C GLU A 57 -9.90 -4.59 -0.06
N ILE A 58 -10.91 -5.47 0.01
CA ILE A 58 -11.49 -5.90 1.28
C ILE A 58 -10.46 -6.66 2.13
N CYS A 59 -9.68 -7.57 1.55
CA CYS A 59 -8.63 -8.27 2.30
C CYS A 59 -7.57 -7.30 2.87
N GLN A 60 -7.13 -6.32 2.08
CA GLN A 60 -6.18 -5.30 2.50
C GLN A 60 -6.74 -4.44 3.63
N ALA A 61 -7.99 -4.01 3.50
CA ALA A 61 -8.69 -3.29 4.54
C ALA A 61 -8.86 -4.12 5.82
N LEU A 62 -8.78 -5.45 5.76
CA LEU A 62 -8.79 -6.32 6.93
C LEU A 62 -7.38 -6.76 7.38
N HIS A 63 -6.33 -6.26 6.74
CA HIS A 63 -4.95 -6.69 6.94
C HIS A 63 -4.77 -8.20 6.77
N LEU A 64 -5.47 -8.78 5.80
CA LEU A 64 -5.44 -10.19 5.45
C LEU A 64 -4.69 -10.40 4.12
N ASN A 65 -3.93 -11.50 4.04
CA ASN A 65 -3.32 -11.91 2.77
C ASN A 65 -4.40 -12.50 1.85
N TRP A 66 -4.78 -11.76 0.81
CA TRP A 66 -5.86 -12.19 -0.10
C TRP A 66 -5.60 -13.55 -0.78
N ARG A 67 -4.33 -13.96 -0.97
CA ARG A 67 -3.99 -15.24 -1.62
C ARG A 67 -4.26 -16.42 -0.71
N GLU A 68 -3.89 -16.28 0.56
CA GLU A 68 -4.23 -17.21 1.64
C GLU A 68 -5.75 -17.32 1.74
N ILE A 69 -6.44 -16.17 1.87
CA ILE A 69 -7.91 -16.12 2.02
C ILE A 69 -8.63 -16.71 0.81
N ALA A 70 -8.09 -16.59 -0.40
CA ALA A 70 -8.65 -17.20 -1.61
C ALA A 70 -8.28 -18.70 -1.77
N GLY A 71 -7.49 -19.27 -0.86
CA GLY A 71 -7.05 -20.67 -0.92
C GLY A 71 -6.02 -20.95 -2.02
N LEU A 72 -5.30 -19.94 -2.50
CA LEU A 72 -4.36 -20.05 -3.63
C LEU A 72 -2.96 -20.52 -3.20
N GLU A 73 -2.72 -20.66 -1.90
CA GLU A 73 -1.44 -21.06 -1.29
C GLU A 73 -1.40 -22.54 -0.89
N LEU A 74 -2.52 -23.28 -1.08
CA LEU A 74 -2.71 -24.68 -0.64
C LEU A 74 -2.05 -25.76 -1.54
N LEU A 75 -1.12 -25.39 -2.43
CA LEU A 75 -0.40 -26.35 -3.29
C LEU A 75 1.01 -26.71 -2.82
N GLU A 76 1.33 -26.45 -1.56
CA GLU A 76 2.48 -27.07 -0.90
C GLU A 76 1.99 -27.73 0.39
N THR A 77 2.09 -29.06 0.46
CA THR A 77 1.83 -29.85 1.69
C THR A 77 3.06 -30.72 1.98
N PRO A 78 3.23 -31.26 3.19
CA PRO A 78 3.01 -30.66 4.51
C PRO A 78 4.17 -30.99 5.49
N VAL A 79 4.29 -30.27 6.62
CA VAL A 79 4.98 -30.80 7.82
C VAL A 79 4.12 -30.61 9.06
N LYS A 80 3.93 -31.74 9.75
CA LYS A 80 3.31 -31.92 11.07
C LYS A 80 4.18 -31.37 12.20
N SER A 81 3.53 -30.81 13.20
CA SER A 81 3.76 -30.97 14.65
C SER A 81 2.82 -29.98 15.33
N SER A 82 2.07 -30.25 16.37
CA SER A 82 1.75 -31.41 17.21
C SER A 82 0.83 -30.82 18.28
N GLU A 83 -0.21 -31.55 18.66
CA GLU A 83 -1.23 -31.13 19.62
C GLU A 83 -0.65 -30.88 21.02
N ILE A 84 -1.20 -29.88 21.72
CA ILE A 84 -1.36 -29.94 23.18
C ILE A 84 -2.79 -29.46 23.48
N GLU A 85 -3.63 -30.43 23.83
CA GLU A 85 -4.90 -30.25 24.51
C GLU A 85 -4.65 -29.88 25.98
N VAL A 86 -5.38 -28.91 26.53
CA VAL A 86 -5.75 -28.94 27.95
C VAL A 86 -7.21 -28.53 28.10
N ASP A 87 -7.87 -29.39 28.86
CA ASP A 87 -9.28 -29.66 29.06
C ASP A 87 -10.03 -28.58 29.85
N SER A 88 -11.33 -28.52 29.59
CA SER A 88 -12.37 -27.85 30.37
C SER A 88 -12.69 -28.64 31.63
N ASN A 89 -13.04 -27.97 32.74
CA ASN A 89 -14.32 -28.17 33.44
C ASN A 89 -14.42 -27.44 34.80
N ASP A 90 -15.68 -27.15 35.13
CA ASP A 90 -16.32 -26.92 36.44
C ASP A 90 -16.17 -25.55 37.13
N VAL A 91 -17.16 -24.97 37.83
CA VAL A 91 -18.64 -24.86 37.81
C VAL A 91 -18.99 -24.18 39.18
N ASP A 92 -19.96 -23.26 39.19
CA ASP A 92 -20.78 -22.78 40.35
C ASP A 92 -20.08 -22.00 41.50
N THR A 93 -20.68 -21.09 42.29
CA THR A 93 -22.00 -20.43 42.45
C THR A 93 -21.83 -19.29 43.51
N VAL A 94 -22.48 -18.13 43.35
CA VAL A 94 -23.53 -17.53 44.25
C VAL A 94 -23.12 -16.40 45.24
N ASP A 95 -23.89 -15.28 45.13
CA ASP A 95 -24.36 -14.26 46.12
C ASP A 95 -23.39 -13.49 47.06
N THR A 96 -23.67 -12.28 47.57
CA THR A 96 -24.84 -11.38 47.61
C THR A 96 -24.40 -9.94 47.98
N SER A 97 -25.22 -8.96 47.57
CA SER A 97 -25.58 -7.66 48.21
C SER A 97 -24.56 -6.78 48.94
N ASP A 98 -24.48 -5.49 48.56
CA ASP A 98 -25.20 -4.43 49.29
C ASP A 98 -25.13 -3.08 48.56
N GLY A 99 -26.22 -2.30 48.67
CA GLY A 99 -26.48 -1.12 47.84
C GLY A 99 -26.19 0.24 48.48
N ILE A 100 -26.75 1.25 47.79
CA ILE A 100 -27.17 2.60 48.21
C ILE A 100 -26.54 3.73 47.36
N SER A 101 -27.41 4.33 46.54
CA SER A 101 -27.32 5.63 45.84
C SER A 101 -27.47 6.80 46.86
N PRO A 102 -27.05 8.07 46.61
CA PRO A 102 -27.63 8.90 45.53
C PRO A 102 -26.72 9.96 44.84
N ARG A 103 -27.16 10.37 43.64
CA ARG A 103 -26.67 11.55 42.90
C ARG A 103 -27.12 12.87 43.55
N PRO A 104 -26.40 13.97 43.27
CA PRO A 104 -27.08 15.09 42.59
C PRO A 104 -26.29 15.64 41.39
N ARG A 105 -27.04 16.17 40.42
CA ARG A 105 -26.56 16.98 39.28
C ARG A 105 -26.25 18.41 39.77
N TYR A 106 -25.24 19.07 39.22
CA TYR A 106 -25.32 20.39 38.57
C TYR A 106 -24.07 20.59 37.71
N GLY A 107 -24.25 21.08 36.48
CA GLY A 107 -23.17 21.29 35.52
C GLY A 107 -22.29 22.47 35.88
N ASN A 108 -21.07 22.44 35.34
CA ASN A 108 -20.34 23.61 34.90
C ASN A 108 -19.41 23.17 33.76
N ALA A 109 -19.48 23.89 32.64
CA ALA A 109 -18.63 23.72 31.49
C ALA A 109 -17.16 23.90 31.90
N GLN A 110 -16.31 22.94 31.52
CA GLN A 110 -14.85 23.11 31.52
C GLN A 110 -14.35 23.11 30.06
N PRO A 111 -13.31 23.89 29.76
CA PRO A 111 -12.90 24.18 28.39
C PRO A 111 -12.34 22.92 27.72
N LYS A 112 -12.62 22.74 26.43
CA LYS A 112 -11.92 21.79 25.56
C LYS A 112 -10.42 22.06 25.65
N LEU A 113 -9.70 21.22 26.38
CA LEU A 113 -8.26 21.08 26.24
C LEU A 113 -8.00 20.65 24.79
N ILE A 114 -7.14 21.41 24.12
CA ILE A 114 -6.53 21.02 22.85
C ILE A 114 -5.79 19.72 23.14
N GLU A 115 -6.22 18.60 22.55
CA GLU A 115 -5.48 17.35 22.63
C GLU A 115 -4.14 17.57 21.91
N GLU A 116 -3.09 17.83 22.69
CA GLU A 116 -1.72 17.76 22.21
C GLU A 116 -1.41 16.30 21.85
N VAL A 117 -1.14 16.07 20.56
CA VAL A 117 -0.73 14.79 19.98
C VAL A 117 0.48 14.26 20.75
N ASN A 118 0.30 13.19 21.52
CA ASN A 118 1.34 12.64 22.41
C ASN A 118 1.35 11.11 22.43
N THR A 119 1.22 10.46 21.27
CA THR A 119 1.62 9.05 21.13
C THR A 119 2.58 8.87 19.96
N VAL A 120 3.52 7.93 20.11
CA VAL A 120 4.44 7.53 19.04
C VAL A 120 3.61 7.07 17.83
N ASP A 121 2.54 6.32 18.07
CA ASP A 121 1.61 5.80 17.06
C ASP A 121 0.96 6.90 16.19
N ASP A 122 0.51 8.01 16.78
CA ASP A 122 -0.11 9.10 16.04
C ASP A 122 0.91 9.81 15.12
N ALA A 123 2.11 10.09 15.63
CA ALA A 123 3.18 10.71 14.84
C ALA A 123 3.63 9.82 13.67
N LEU A 124 3.55 8.50 13.84
CA LEU A 124 3.85 7.53 12.79
C LEU A 124 2.73 7.41 11.77
N GLY A 125 1.47 7.45 12.22
CA GLY A 125 0.30 7.47 11.35
C GLY A 125 0.35 8.67 10.40
N GLU A 126 0.52 9.87 10.94
CA GLU A 126 0.62 11.11 10.14
C GLU A 126 1.79 11.08 9.15
N LEU A 127 2.92 10.51 9.57
CA LEU A 127 4.06 10.33 8.69
C LEU A 127 3.72 9.39 7.54
N VAL A 128 3.20 8.19 7.82
CA VAL A 128 2.86 7.19 6.80
C VAL A 128 1.91 7.78 5.76
N ASP A 129 0.88 8.51 6.18
CA ASP A 129 -0.08 9.14 5.28
C ASP A 129 0.59 10.23 4.42
N THR A 130 1.45 11.04 5.03
CA THR A 130 2.23 12.05 4.29
C THR A 130 3.16 11.41 3.25
N LEU A 131 3.79 10.28 3.58
CA LEU A 131 4.68 9.55 2.67
C LEU A 131 3.90 8.92 1.51
N LYS A 132 2.71 8.34 1.79
CA LYS A 132 1.81 7.81 0.75
C LYS A 132 1.43 8.92 -0.23
N GLU A 133 0.90 10.04 0.27
CA GLU A 133 0.46 11.15 -0.58
C GLU A 133 1.60 11.70 -1.45
N MET A 134 2.82 11.72 -0.91
CA MET A 134 4.02 12.11 -1.63
C MET A 134 4.30 11.19 -2.82
N LEU A 135 4.26 9.88 -2.59
CA LEU A 135 4.50 8.86 -3.61
C LEU A 135 3.41 8.90 -4.68
N THR A 136 2.12 8.93 -4.29
CA THR A 136 0.99 9.03 -5.22
C THR A 136 1.20 10.18 -6.21
N ARG A 137 1.60 11.35 -5.71
CA ARG A 137 1.78 12.54 -6.54
C ARG A 137 2.99 12.46 -7.45
N LEU A 138 4.09 11.85 -7.00
CA LEU A 138 5.26 11.62 -7.85
C LEU A 138 4.93 10.63 -8.97
N THR A 139 4.26 9.53 -8.63
CA THR A 139 3.78 8.49 -9.56
C THR A 139 2.89 9.11 -10.63
N ARG A 140 1.83 9.83 -10.23
CA ARG A 140 0.91 10.49 -11.16
C ARG A 140 1.61 11.52 -12.05
N LYS A 141 2.53 12.31 -11.48
CA LYS A 141 3.28 13.30 -12.25
C LYS A 141 4.18 12.64 -13.30
N ALA A 142 4.88 11.56 -12.94
CA ALA A 142 5.68 10.80 -13.90
C ALA A 142 4.80 10.23 -15.03
N GLY A 143 3.67 9.61 -14.68
CA GLY A 143 2.72 9.07 -15.68
C GLY A 143 2.17 10.14 -16.63
N ASN A 144 1.76 11.29 -16.11
CA ASN A 144 1.21 12.38 -16.92
C ASN A 144 2.24 12.98 -17.88
N ILE A 145 3.47 13.20 -17.40
CA ILE A 145 4.56 13.77 -18.20
C ILE A 145 4.94 12.80 -19.33
N LEU A 146 5.04 11.51 -19.02
CA LEU A 146 5.44 10.49 -19.97
C LEU A 146 4.27 9.87 -20.75
N LYS A 147 3.04 10.32 -20.52
CA LYS A 147 1.82 9.78 -21.15
C LYS A 147 1.76 8.25 -21.03
N ALA A 148 1.93 7.74 -19.81
CA ALA A 148 1.73 6.33 -19.50
C ALA A 148 0.32 6.10 -18.97
N ASP A 149 -0.30 4.96 -19.30
CA ASP A 149 -1.61 4.58 -18.77
C ASP A 149 -1.53 4.25 -17.28
N ARG A 150 -0.48 3.52 -16.87
CA ARG A 150 -0.20 3.23 -15.47
C ARG A 150 1.23 3.54 -15.14
N THR A 151 1.45 4.04 -13.92
CA THR A 151 2.78 4.28 -13.38
C THR A 151 2.84 3.73 -11.96
N SER A 152 3.99 3.18 -11.59
CA SER A 152 4.26 2.63 -10.26
C SER A 152 5.67 3.01 -9.83
N ILE A 153 5.86 3.28 -8.54
CA ILE A 153 7.18 3.47 -7.95
C ILE A 153 7.37 2.36 -6.92
N PHE A 154 8.26 1.42 -7.24
CA PHE A 154 8.60 0.32 -6.36
C PHE A 154 9.76 0.71 -5.45
N LEU A 155 9.55 0.61 -4.15
CA LEU A 155 10.60 0.74 -3.15
C LEU A 155 11.21 -0.63 -2.86
N LEU A 156 12.54 -0.71 -2.84
CA LEU A 156 13.23 -1.93 -2.44
C LEU A 156 13.29 -2.02 -0.91
N ASP A 157 12.67 -3.05 -0.35
CA ASP A 157 12.98 -3.50 1.01
C ASP A 157 14.17 -4.46 0.95
N GLN A 158 15.33 -4.01 1.44
CA GLN A 158 16.56 -4.80 1.46
C GLN A 158 16.50 -5.99 2.42
N HIS A 159 15.60 -5.99 3.41
CA HIS A 159 15.49 -7.08 4.37
C HIS A 159 14.70 -8.26 3.79
N SER A 160 13.59 -7.97 3.11
CA SER A 160 12.73 -8.98 2.49
C SER A 160 13.03 -9.24 1.01
N ASN A 161 13.86 -8.40 0.39
CA ASN A 161 14.15 -8.41 -1.05
C ASN A 161 12.86 -8.31 -1.91
N ILE A 162 11.90 -7.51 -1.43
CA ILE A 162 10.61 -7.25 -2.09
C ILE A 162 10.62 -5.82 -2.62
N LEU A 163 10.08 -5.66 -3.82
CA LEU A 163 9.71 -4.38 -4.42
C LEU A 163 8.23 -4.12 -4.08
N GLY A 164 7.98 -3.25 -3.10
CA GLY A 164 6.63 -2.81 -2.75
C GLY A 164 6.29 -1.50 -3.46
N SER A 165 5.19 -1.46 -4.22
CA SER A 165 4.66 -0.22 -4.79
C SER A 165 3.61 0.38 -3.88
N ILE A 166 3.79 1.64 -3.49
CA ILE A 166 2.72 2.45 -2.90
C ILE A 166 2.08 3.20 -4.08
N ASP A 167 0.90 2.75 -4.47
CA ASP A 167 0.05 3.31 -5.53
C ASP A 167 0.47 2.96 -6.97
N ALA A 168 -0.22 2.00 -7.59
CA ALA A 168 -0.42 2.00 -9.04
C ALA A 168 -1.67 2.86 -9.34
N ASP A 169 -1.46 4.07 -9.87
CA ASP A 169 -2.56 4.93 -10.34
C ASP A 169 -3.13 4.30 -11.62
N ASP A 170 -4.40 3.92 -11.60
CA ASP A 170 -5.14 3.38 -12.75
C ASP A 170 -5.79 4.48 -13.61
N GLY A 171 -5.51 5.75 -13.32
CA GLY A 171 -6.10 6.91 -13.98
C GLY A 171 -7.52 7.23 -13.51
N GLN A 172 -8.11 6.43 -12.61
CA GLN A 172 -9.44 6.62 -12.04
C GLN A 172 -9.43 6.79 -10.51
N GLY A 173 -8.24 6.90 -9.91
CA GLY A 173 -8.10 7.17 -8.48
C GLY A 173 -8.03 5.93 -7.58
N GLY A 174 -7.88 4.73 -8.16
CA GLY A 174 -7.56 3.52 -7.40
C GLY A 174 -6.08 3.47 -7.01
N SER A 175 -5.78 2.99 -5.80
CA SER A 175 -4.42 2.64 -5.38
C SER A 175 -4.30 1.13 -5.21
N LEU A 176 -3.53 0.48 -6.08
CA LEU A 176 -3.15 -0.91 -5.90
C LEU A 176 -1.71 -1.00 -5.38
N VAL A 177 -1.54 -1.58 -4.19
CA VAL A 177 -0.23 -2.00 -3.67
C VAL A 177 0.14 -3.33 -4.32
N ILE A 178 1.22 -3.33 -5.09
CA ILE A 178 1.76 -4.54 -5.73
C ILE A 178 3.12 -4.83 -5.11
N ASP A 179 3.22 -6.00 -4.47
CA ASP A 179 4.48 -6.57 -4.01
C ASP A 179 5.00 -7.55 -5.07
N ILE A 180 6.19 -7.26 -5.61
CA ILE A 180 6.88 -8.13 -6.56
C ILE A 180 8.22 -8.54 -5.93
N PRO A 181 8.61 -9.83 -5.96
CA PRO A 181 9.97 -10.22 -5.59
C PRO A 181 10.99 -9.42 -6.42
N ALA A 182 12.00 -8.84 -5.78
CA ALA A 182 12.94 -7.92 -6.45
C ALA A 182 13.77 -8.58 -7.57
N ASN A 183 13.75 -9.91 -7.68
CA ASN A 183 14.41 -10.69 -8.73
C ASN A 183 13.47 -11.17 -9.85
N LYS A 184 12.18 -10.81 -9.83
CA LYS A 184 11.20 -11.26 -10.83
C LYS A 184 10.66 -10.13 -11.70
N GLY A 185 10.32 -10.50 -12.93
CA GLY A 185 9.76 -9.59 -13.92
C GLY A 185 10.74 -8.52 -14.41
N ILE A 186 10.23 -7.64 -15.26
CA ILE A 186 11.01 -6.55 -15.88
C ILE A 186 11.49 -5.53 -14.83
N ALA A 187 10.66 -5.20 -13.83
CA ALA A 187 11.05 -4.30 -12.74
C ALA A 187 12.21 -4.89 -11.90
N GLY A 188 12.15 -6.19 -11.57
CA GLY A 188 13.23 -6.86 -10.86
C GLY A 188 14.51 -6.99 -11.69
N ALA A 189 14.38 -7.21 -13.01
CA ALA A 189 15.54 -7.18 -13.91
C ALA A 189 16.23 -5.80 -13.93
N ALA A 190 15.45 -4.71 -13.92
CA ALA A 190 15.99 -3.34 -13.86
C ALA A 190 16.65 -3.07 -12.50
N ALA A 191 16.04 -3.55 -11.41
CA ALA A 191 16.61 -3.47 -10.06
C ALA A 191 17.95 -4.21 -9.95
N THR A 192 18.04 -5.40 -10.55
CA THR A 192 19.26 -6.24 -10.48
C THR A 192 20.37 -5.71 -11.37
N SER A 193 20.04 -5.30 -12.59
CA SER A 193 21.03 -4.82 -13.57
C SER A 193 21.43 -3.35 -13.38
N LEU A 194 20.71 -2.61 -12.52
CA LEU A 194 20.85 -1.16 -12.33
C LEU A 194 20.80 -0.37 -13.66
N SER A 195 20.13 -0.94 -14.66
CA SER A 195 20.04 -0.42 -16.02
C SER A 195 18.59 -0.17 -16.41
N ILE A 196 18.37 0.86 -17.23
CA ILE A 196 17.06 1.17 -17.79
C ILE A 196 16.64 0.03 -18.73
N ILE A 197 15.43 -0.47 -18.57
CA ILE A 197 14.85 -1.49 -19.45
C ILE A 197 13.62 -0.90 -20.11
N ASN A 198 13.69 -0.73 -21.42
CA ASN A 198 12.59 -0.26 -22.26
C ASN A 198 12.14 -1.42 -23.15
N VAL A 199 10.94 -1.94 -22.91
CA VAL A 199 10.34 -3.06 -23.64
C VAL A 199 9.30 -2.49 -24.61
N PRO A 200 9.57 -2.55 -25.92
CA PRO A 200 8.63 -2.09 -26.95
C PRO A 200 7.44 -3.04 -27.05
N PHE A 201 6.51 -2.71 -27.95
CA PHE A 201 5.39 -3.60 -28.24
C PHE A 201 5.91 -4.88 -28.93
N ASP A 202 5.52 -6.09 -28.52
CA ASP A 202 4.65 -6.43 -27.38
C ASP A 202 5.47 -6.94 -26.18
N VAL A 203 5.19 -6.45 -24.98
CA VAL A 203 5.83 -6.92 -23.73
C VAL A 203 5.68 -8.43 -23.56
N TYR A 204 4.61 -9.06 -24.02
CA TYR A 204 4.41 -10.51 -23.85
C TYR A 204 5.42 -11.37 -24.62
N ASP A 205 6.09 -10.80 -25.62
CA ASP A 205 7.15 -11.45 -26.39
C ASP A 205 8.51 -11.37 -25.68
N ASP A 206 8.64 -10.50 -24.66
CA ASP A 206 9.85 -10.43 -23.84
C ASP A 206 9.94 -11.67 -22.92
N PRO A 207 11.07 -12.38 -22.85
CA PRO A 207 11.23 -13.56 -22.01
C PRO A 207 11.08 -13.26 -20.50
N ARG A 208 11.18 -11.99 -20.09
CA ARG A 208 11.03 -11.54 -18.69
C ARG A 208 9.57 -11.19 -18.34
N SER A 209 8.63 -11.38 -19.26
CA SER A 209 7.24 -10.92 -19.14
C SER A 209 6.31 -11.81 -18.32
N GLU A 210 6.76 -13.00 -17.89
CA GLU A 210 5.92 -13.97 -17.19
C GLU A 210 5.22 -13.38 -15.95
N GLU A 211 5.90 -12.52 -15.21
CA GLU A 211 5.30 -11.85 -14.05
C GLU A 211 4.22 -10.83 -14.47
N ALA A 212 4.45 -10.08 -15.56
CA ALA A 212 3.44 -9.18 -16.12
C ALA A 212 2.21 -9.95 -16.60
N LYS A 213 2.39 -11.05 -17.34
CA LYS A 213 1.31 -11.97 -17.76
C LYS A 213 0.51 -12.48 -16.57
N ARG A 214 1.20 -12.88 -15.49
CA ARG A 214 0.58 -13.36 -14.24
C ARG A 214 -0.26 -12.28 -13.57
N ILE A 215 0.26 -11.06 -13.44
CA ILE A 215 -0.44 -9.93 -12.82
C ILE A 215 -1.63 -9.47 -13.68
N ASP A 216 -1.44 -9.35 -14.98
CA ASP A 216 -2.48 -9.02 -15.96
C ASP A 216 -3.66 -10.00 -15.88
N LYS A 217 -3.38 -11.31 -15.79
CA LYS A 217 -4.41 -12.34 -15.63
C LYS A 217 -5.23 -12.20 -14.33
N ILE A 218 -4.63 -11.66 -13.27
CA ILE A 218 -5.29 -11.46 -11.97
C ILE A 218 -6.11 -10.18 -11.96
N THR A 219 -5.52 -9.10 -12.46
CA THR A 219 -6.09 -7.75 -12.43
C THR A 219 -7.08 -7.50 -13.58
N GLY A 220 -7.05 -8.34 -14.62
CA GLY A 220 -7.81 -8.11 -15.86
C GLY A 220 -7.21 -6.99 -16.73
N TYR A 221 -6.01 -6.53 -16.41
CA TYR A 221 -5.27 -5.54 -17.18
C TYR A 221 -4.44 -6.20 -18.30
N ARG A 222 -3.92 -5.41 -19.24
CA ARG A 222 -2.99 -5.89 -20.27
C ARG A 222 -1.83 -4.93 -20.46
N THR A 223 -0.63 -5.44 -20.22
CA THR A 223 0.64 -4.73 -20.33
C THR A 223 1.23 -4.93 -21.72
N TYR A 224 1.17 -3.94 -22.61
CA TYR A 224 1.64 -4.00 -24.00
C TYR A 224 3.02 -3.39 -24.22
N THR A 225 3.33 -2.28 -23.53
CA THR A 225 4.65 -1.62 -23.56
C THR A 225 5.07 -1.28 -22.14
N MET A 226 6.38 -1.27 -21.86
CA MET A 226 6.87 -1.01 -20.50
C MET A 226 8.22 -0.30 -20.48
N LEU A 227 8.36 0.69 -19.60
CA LEU A 227 9.64 1.30 -19.25
C LEU A 227 9.90 1.10 -17.75
N ALA A 228 10.99 0.42 -17.41
CA ALA A 228 11.46 0.25 -16.03
C ALA A 228 12.77 1.01 -15.83
N TRP A 229 12.76 1.94 -14.87
CA TRP A 229 13.82 2.90 -14.63
C TRP A 229 14.35 2.77 -13.18
N PRO A 230 15.58 2.26 -12.98
CA PRO A 230 16.18 2.21 -11.67
C PRO A 230 16.61 3.61 -11.22
N VAL A 231 16.17 4.01 -10.02
CA VAL A 231 16.52 5.28 -9.38
C VAL A 231 17.65 5.00 -8.38
N LEU A 232 18.83 5.54 -8.67
CA LEU A 232 20.03 5.35 -7.87
C LEU A 232 20.37 6.61 -7.09
N ASN A 233 20.93 6.46 -5.90
CA ASN A 233 21.52 7.58 -5.16
C ASN A 233 22.94 7.90 -5.65
N GLN A 234 23.60 8.89 -5.04
CA GLN A 234 24.96 9.31 -5.40
C GLN A 234 26.00 8.20 -5.21
N GLN A 235 25.78 7.27 -4.28
CA GLN A 235 26.63 6.11 -4.03
C GLN A 235 26.33 4.93 -4.96
N LYS A 236 25.45 5.11 -5.95
CA LYS A 236 24.96 4.08 -6.87
C LYS A 236 24.15 2.96 -6.21
N ASN A 237 23.63 3.19 -5.01
CA ASN A 237 22.69 2.28 -4.37
C ASN A 237 21.30 2.46 -4.99
N LEU A 238 20.61 1.34 -5.25
CA LEU A 238 19.23 1.35 -5.71
C LEU A 238 18.30 1.86 -4.61
N ILE A 239 17.53 2.90 -4.92
CA ILE A 239 16.52 3.48 -4.03
C ILE A 239 15.12 2.99 -4.42
N ALA A 240 14.82 2.96 -5.72
CA ALA A 240 13.52 2.55 -6.25
C ALA A 240 13.61 2.12 -7.71
N VAL A 241 12.54 1.52 -8.21
CA VAL A 241 12.30 1.34 -9.65
C VAL A 241 11.02 2.08 -10.03
N VAL A 242 11.10 3.03 -10.96
CA VAL A 242 9.94 3.66 -11.57
C VAL A 242 9.53 2.79 -12.76
N GLN A 243 8.30 2.29 -12.76
CA GLN A 243 7.74 1.52 -13.85
C GLN A 243 6.62 2.31 -14.51
N LEU A 244 6.70 2.47 -15.83
CA LEU A 244 5.64 3.03 -16.65
C LEU A 244 5.13 1.94 -17.58
N ILE A 245 3.81 1.79 -17.65
CA ILE A 245 3.14 0.77 -18.42
C ILE A 245 2.23 1.45 -19.43
N ASN A 246 2.26 0.92 -20.66
CA ASN A 246 1.40 1.33 -21.77
C ASN A 246 1.55 2.82 -22.12
N LYS A 247 2.52 3.12 -22.98
CA LYS A 247 2.61 4.44 -23.61
C LYS A 247 1.30 4.74 -24.34
N LEU A 248 0.74 5.91 -24.08
CA LEU A 248 -0.49 6.41 -24.69
C LEU A 248 -0.19 7.32 -25.88
N LYS A 249 -1.08 7.29 -26.87
CA LYS A 249 -1.12 8.27 -27.95
C LYS A 249 -1.45 9.66 -27.39
N PRO A 250 -0.91 10.75 -27.95
CA PRO A 250 -1.18 12.11 -27.46
C PRO A 250 -2.66 12.50 -27.41
N ASN A 251 -3.48 11.94 -28.30
CA ASN A 251 -4.91 12.26 -28.45
C ASN A 251 -5.83 11.11 -28.00
N SER A 252 -5.38 10.22 -27.13
CA SER A 252 -6.21 9.11 -26.65
C SER A 252 -7.35 9.62 -25.76
N HIS A 253 -8.58 9.16 -25.96
CA HIS A 253 -9.68 9.45 -25.03
C HIS A 253 -9.74 8.40 -23.91
N PRO A 254 -10.01 8.79 -22.64
CA PRO A 254 -10.07 7.84 -21.53
C PRO A 254 -11.11 6.72 -21.69
N ASN A 255 -12.17 6.97 -22.46
CA ASN A 255 -13.29 6.05 -22.67
C ASN A 255 -13.03 5.03 -23.80
N ASP A 256 -11.99 5.22 -24.61
CA ASP A 256 -11.66 4.29 -25.68
C ASP A 256 -11.07 3.01 -25.08
N ASP A 257 -11.16 1.91 -25.83
CA ASP A 257 -10.49 0.67 -25.44
C ASP A 257 -8.99 0.89 -25.30
N LEU A 258 -8.37 0.27 -24.28
CA LEU A 258 -6.94 0.46 -23.98
C LEU A 258 -6.06 0.22 -25.22
N TYR A 259 -6.38 -0.80 -26.01
CA TYR A 259 -5.63 -1.11 -27.24
C TYR A 259 -5.68 0.02 -28.29
N GLU A 260 -6.76 0.79 -28.34
CA GLU A 260 -6.88 1.93 -29.25
C GLU A 260 -6.10 3.14 -28.72
N ARG A 261 -5.99 3.27 -27.40
CA ARG A 261 -5.31 4.36 -26.70
C ARG A 261 -3.78 4.24 -26.73
N ILE A 262 -3.23 3.03 -26.75
CA ILE A 262 -1.78 2.82 -26.69
C ILE A 262 -1.04 3.22 -27.98
N ASP A 263 0.17 3.75 -27.82
CA ASP A 263 1.13 3.91 -28.90
C ASP A 263 1.99 2.63 -29.02
N LEU A 264 1.82 1.91 -30.14
CA LEU A 264 2.54 0.67 -30.42
C LEU A 264 4.06 0.88 -30.58
N LYS A 265 4.53 2.12 -30.79
CA LYS A 265 5.97 2.43 -30.78
C LYS A 265 6.56 2.37 -29.37
N GLY A 266 5.74 2.39 -28.32
CA GLY A 266 6.17 2.36 -26.93
C GLY A 266 6.88 3.63 -26.47
N PHE A 267 7.62 3.51 -25.37
CA PHE A 267 8.39 4.63 -24.81
C PHE A 267 9.62 4.91 -25.66
N THR A 268 9.89 6.19 -25.92
CA THR A 268 10.98 6.64 -26.79
C THR A 268 12.21 7.08 -26.00
N LYS A 269 13.34 7.30 -26.67
CA LYS A 269 14.53 7.90 -26.04
C LYS A 269 14.26 9.30 -25.48
N LYS A 270 13.35 10.05 -26.09
CA LYS A 270 12.89 11.34 -25.56
C LYS A 270 12.15 11.20 -24.24
N ASP A 271 11.38 10.11 -24.06
CA ASP A 271 10.71 9.82 -22.78
C ASP A 271 11.74 9.46 -21.71
N GLU A 272 12.78 8.68 -22.05
CA GLU A 272 13.90 8.39 -21.16
C GLU A 272 14.63 9.67 -20.71
N GLU A 273 14.94 10.58 -21.64
CA GLU A 273 15.57 11.88 -21.33
C GLU A 273 14.68 12.75 -20.43
N LEU A 274 13.37 12.75 -20.67
CA LEU A 274 12.41 13.52 -19.87
C LEU A 274 12.28 12.96 -18.46
N LEU A 275 12.27 11.63 -18.30
CA LEU A 275 12.29 10.99 -16.98
C LEU A 275 13.62 11.25 -16.26
N ALA A 276 14.75 11.25 -16.97
CA ALA A 276 16.05 11.58 -16.40
C ALA A 276 16.05 12.99 -15.78
N GLN A 277 15.43 13.98 -16.43
CA GLN A 277 15.30 15.34 -15.88
C GLN A 277 14.47 15.38 -14.59
N PHE A 278 13.47 14.51 -14.46
CA PHE A 278 12.60 14.45 -13.29
C PHE A 278 13.15 13.55 -12.16
N THR A 279 14.05 12.63 -12.49
CA THR A 279 14.63 11.64 -11.56
C THR A 279 15.27 12.28 -10.32
N PRO A 280 16.07 13.38 -10.39
CA PRO A 280 16.61 14.03 -9.20
C PRO A 280 15.54 14.57 -8.24
N SER A 281 14.35 14.92 -8.75
CA SER A 281 13.21 15.31 -7.91
C SER A 281 12.61 14.10 -7.23
N ILE A 282 12.40 12.99 -7.95
CA ILE A 282 11.91 11.73 -7.38
C ILE A 282 12.88 11.28 -6.28
N LEU A 283 14.16 11.10 -6.60
CA LEU A 283 15.20 10.62 -5.68
C LEU A 283 15.21 11.40 -4.36
N ARG A 284 15.31 12.74 -4.42
CA ARG A 284 15.37 13.60 -3.24
C ARG A 284 14.16 13.42 -2.32
N ASN A 285 12.99 13.16 -2.91
CA ASN A 285 11.76 12.96 -2.16
C ASN A 285 11.73 11.56 -1.56
N LEU A 286 12.16 10.53 -2.30
CA LEU A 286 12.31 9.17 -1.80
C LEU A 286 13.32 9.07 -0.65
N GLU A 287 14.48 9.74 -0.75
CA GLU A 287 15.49 9.79 0.31
C GLU A 287 14.94 10.43 1.59
N ARG A 288 14.08 11.44 1.47
CA ARG A 288 13.38 12.03 2.62
C ARG A 288 12.39 11.04 3.23
N CYS A 289 11.64 10.31 2.40
CA CYS A 289 10.73 9.27 2.87
C CYS A 289 11.49 8.19 3.65
N GLN A 290 12.62 7.72 3.11
CA GLN A 290 13.49 6.73 3.76
C GLN A 290 14.04 7.24 5.08
N LEU A 291 14.51 8.49 5.15
CA LEU A 291 15.02 9.08 6.38
C LEU A 291 13.93 9.16 7.46
N CYS A 292 12.73 9.61 7.12
CA CYS A 292 11.61 9.62 8.07
C CYS A 292 11.28 8.20 8.56
N PHE A 293 11.26 7.22 7.66
CA PHE A 293 11.01 5.82 8.02
C PHE A 293 12.09 5.24 8.94
N GLN A 294 13.36 5.58 8.72
CA GLN A 294 14.47 5.16 9.59
C GLN A 294 14.35 5.77 11.00
N LEU A 295 13.99 7.05 11.10
CA LEU A 295 13.76 7.74 12.37
C LEU A 295 12.56 7.14 13.13
N ALA A 296 11.46 6.89 12.42
CA ALA A 296 10.30 6.17 12.91
C ALA A 296 10.68 4.80 13.50
N ARG A 297 11.45 3.97 12.78
CA ARG A 297 11.91 2.66 13.28
C ARG A 297 12.79 2.77 14.52
N LYS A 298 13.63 3.80 14.64
CA LYS A 298 14.46 4.03 15.83
C LYS A 298 13.59 4.38 17.04
N LEU A 299 12.58 5.22 16.85
CA LEU A 299 11.61 5.56 17.89
C LEU A 299 10.86 4.31 18.40
N TRP A 300 10.36 3.48 17.49
CA TRP A 300 9.71 2.21 17.83
C TRP A 300 10.58 1.28 18.67
N LYS A 301 11.82 1.03 18.23
CA LYS A 301 12.73 0.13 18.94
C LYS A 301 12.99 0.62 20.37
N ASN A 302 13.18 1.92 20.54
CA ASN A 302 13.43 2.48 21.87
C ASN A 302 12.19 2.43 22.77
N SER A 303 10.98 2.57 22.21
CA SER A 303 9.74 2.46 23.00
C SER A 303 9.44 1.04 23.51
N GLU A 304 9.97 -0.01 22.86
CA GLU A 304 9.82 -1.40 23.31
C GLU A 304 10.84 -1.80 24.40
N THR A 305 11.91 -1.04 24.59
CA THR A 305 13.04 -1.45 25.44
C THR A 305 12.95 -0.92 26.89
N GLU A 306 12.07 0.05 27.19
CA GLU A 306 12.03 0.68 28.51
C GLU A 306 10.60 0.89 29.04
N SER A 307 10.43 0.59 30.34
CA SER A 307 9.18 0.75 31.07
C SER A 307 8.77 2.22 31.19
N GLY A 308 7.92 2.68 30.29
CA GLY A 308 6.92 3.73 30.54
C GLY A 308 7.40 5.16 30.81
N ILE A 309 8.69 5.48 30.64
CA ILE A 309 9.20 6.85 30.73
C ILE A 309 9.74 7.26 29.35
N ILE A 310 9.15 8.29 28.74
CA ILE A 310 9.67 8.88 27.49
C ILE A 310 11.01 9.55 27.83
N GLU A 311 12.12 8.89 27.55
CA GLU A 311 13.46 9.47 27.73
C GLU A 311 13.67 10.75 26.90
N PRO A 312 14.50 11.70 27.36
CA PRO A 312 14.92 12.89 26.60
C PRO A 312 15.45 12.58 25.19
N TYR A 313 16.02 11.38 24.99
CA TYR A 313 16.49 10.90 23.70
C TYR A 313 15.35 10.66 22.70
N ASN A 314 14.22 10.11 23.15
CA ASN A 314 13.03 9.93 22.32
C ASN A 314 12.38 11.26 21.96
N GLN A 315 12.39 12.25 22.87
CA GLN A 315 11.92 13.61 22.56
C GLN A 315 12.73 14.27 21.44
N LYS A 316 14.06 14.06 21.43
CA LYS A 316 14.94 14.55 20.36
C LYS A 316 14.63 13.89 19.01
N LEU A 317 14.40 12.58 19.00
CA LEU A 317 14.04 11.83 17.80
C LEU A 317 12.64 12.23 17.27
N ILE A 318 11.66 12.45 18.15
CA ILE A 318 10.33 12.97 17.78
C ILE A 318 10.46 14.35 17.13
N THR A 319 11.23 15.25 17.74
CA THR A 319 11.48 16.60 17.19
C THR A 319 12.13 16.51 15.80
N GLU A 320 13.13 15.65 15.64
CA GLU A 320 13.77 15.42 14.34
C GLU A 320 12.78 14.85 13.31
N LEU A 321 11.95 13.87 13.70
CA LEU A 321 10.93 13.29 12.84
C LEU A 321 9.93 14.34 12.34
N GLN A 322 9.39 15.16 13.25
CA GLN A 322 8.46 16.24 12.94
C GLN A 322 9.09 17.29 11.99
N GLU A 323 10.36 17.62 12.19
CA GLU A 323 11.08 18.52 11.28
C GLU A 323 11.21 17.92 9.87
N LYS A 324 11.57 16.64 9.76
CA LYS A 324 11.68 15.96 8.46
C LYS A 324 10.32 15.84 7.78
N GLU A 325 9.27 15.46 8.52
CA GLU A 325 7.90 15.41 8.02
C GLU A 325 7.43 16.77 7.50
N LYS A 326 7.71 17.86 8.23
CA LYS A 326 7.44 19.23 7.77
C LYS A 326 8.15 19.57 6.45
N GLN A 327 9.36 19.07 6.24
CA GLN A 327 10.07 19.22 4.96
C GLN A 327 9.42 18.41 3.83
N VAL A 328 8.93 17.20 4.12
CA VAL A 328 8.14 16.39 3.17
C VAL A 328 6.86 17.13 2.80
N ARG A 329 6.06 17.60 3.77
CA ARG A 329 4.84 18.39 3.55
C ARG A 329 5.11 19.68 2.76
N LYS A 330 6.23 20.37 2.99
CA LYS A 330 6.62 21.55 2.19
C LYS A 330 6.89 21.18 0.74
N SER A 331 7.51 20.02 0.51
CA SER A 331 7.82 19.52 -0.84
C SER A 331 6.56 19.05 -1.56
N LEU A 332 5.65 18.41 -0.83
CA LEU A 332 4.30 18.06 -1.27
C LEU A 332 3.52 19.30 -1.73
N LYS A 333 3.52 20.38 -0.95
CA LYS A 333 2.90 21.68 -1.32
C LYS A 333 3.50 22.29 -2.59
N LYS A 334 4.81 22.12 -2.82
CA LYS A 334 5.46 22.56 -4.07
C LYS A 334 5.00 21.72 -5.27
N LEU A 335 4.80 20.42 -5.08
CA LEU A 335 4.24 19.55 -6.11
C LEU A 335 2.78 19.94 -6.44
N THR A 336 1.97 20.38 -5.46
CA THR A 336 0.59 20.88 -5.73
C THR A 336 0.57 22.18 -6.51
N LYS A 337 1.52 23.09 -6.26
CA LYS A 337 1.54 24.41 -6.92
C LYS A 337 1.95 24.35 -8.40
N LEU A 338 2.48 23.20 -8.84
CA LEU A 338 2.84 22.95 -10.24
C LEU A 338 1.65 22.43 -11.07
N ASN A 339 0.42 22.83 -10.74
CA ASN A 339 -0.80 22.28 -11.32
C ASN A 339 -0.94 22.54 -12.84
N PHE A 340 -1.20 21.43 -13.55
CA PHE A 340 -2.02 21.25 -14.75
C PHE A 340 -1.87 22.26 -15.90
N TYR A 341 -0.96 21.94 -16.81
CA TYR A 341 -1.10 22.28 -18.23
C TYR A 341 -0.86 21.04 -19.08
#